data_AF-A0A522BW45-F1
#
_entry.id   AF-A0A522BW45-F1
#
_cell.length_a   1.000
_cell.length_b   1.000
_cell.length_c   1.000
_cell.angle_alpha   90.00
_cell.angle_beta   90.00
_cell.angle_gamma   90.00
#
_symmetry.space_group_name_H-M   'P 1'
#
loop_
_entity.id
_entity.type
_entity.pdbx_description
1 polymer ?
#
loop_
_entity_poly.entity_id
_entity_poly.type
_entity_poly.pdbx_seq_one_letter_code
_entity_poly.pdbx_strand_id
1 'polypeptide(L)'
;MRRCVHRPVPPGTGLRTRLACGPIRRHRLHPRRRALHRHRRRARTEDRLPPASGLVAAADMEALSALRGPAFDQRYRGLMGIHHEGALVMARFASELAEGEHVRNVARSIQLEQAAEIARMKLMSAALAAAALATSR
;
A
#
# COMPACT_ATOMS: atom_id res chain seq x y z
N MET A 1 24.31 41.45 -41.14
CA MET A 1 25.77 41.24 -41.31
C MET A 1 26.13 39.84 -40.80
N ARG A 2 26.64 38.95 -41.66
CA ARG A 2 27.21 37.63 -41.30
C ARG A 2 28.63 37.60 -41.85
N ARG A 3 29.62 37.30 -41.00
CA ARG A 3 31.05 37.30 -41.36
C ARG A 3 31.44 35.97 -42.02
N CYS A 4 31.88 36.04 -43.27
CA CYS A 4 32.60 34.97 -43.94
C CYS A 4 34.10 35.14 -43.66
N VAL A 5 34.79 34.07 -43.28
CA VAL A 5 36.24 34.09 -43.10
C VAL A 5 36.86 33.29 -44.25
N HIS A 6 37.55 33.99 -45.16
CA HIS A 6 38.33 33.35 -46.22
C HIS A 6 39.69 32.94 -45.69
N ARG A 7 40.17 31.78 -46.15
CA ARG A 7 41.54 31.30 -45.90
C ARG A 7 42.26 31.17 -47.25
N PRO A 8 43.46 31.76 -47.42
CA PRO A 8 44.16 31.78 -48.69
C PRO A 8 44.84 30.44 -49.02
N VAL A 9 44.92 30.14 -50.31
CA VAL A 9 45.56 28.97 -50.91
C VAL A 9 46.94 29.38 -51.46
N PRO A 10 48.03 28.62 -51.21
CA PRO A 10 49.34 28.92 -51.78
C PRO A 10 49.44 28.50 -53.27
N PRO A 11 50.30 29.15 -54.07
CA PRO A 11 50.35 28.94 -55.51
C PRO A 11 51.36 27.83 -55.88
N GLY A 12 51.01 27.01 -56.86
CA GLY A 12 51.97 26.06 -57.44
C GLY A 12 51.31 24.91 -58.21
N THR A 13 51.43 24.97 -59.53
CA THR A 13 51.29 23.89 -60.52
C THR A 13 49.94 23.17 -60.60
N GLY A 14 49.25 23.40 -61.73
CA GLY A 14 48.01 22.74 -62.07
C GLY A 14 48.19 21.25 -62.39
N LEU A 15 47.06 20.55 -62.39
CA LEU A 15 46.69 19.48 -63.31
C LEU A 15 45.28 19.00 -62.94
N ARG A 16 44.43 18.89 -63.96
CA ARG A 16 43.14 18.19 -63.91
C ARG A 16 43.35 16.76 -63.39
N THR A 17 42.44 16.23 -62.56
CA THR A 17 41.77 14.94 -62.85
C THR A 17 40.77 14.49 -61.76
N ARG A 18 39.60 14.08 -62.27
CA ARG A 18 38.78 12.89 -61.94
C ARG A 18 38.14 12.75 -60.55
N LEU A 19 36.81 12.64 -60.57
CA LEU A 19 36.00 11.98 -59.54
C LEU A 19 36.53 10.55 -59.33
N ALA A 20 36.78 10.18 -58.08
CA ALA A 20 36.92 8.79 -57.65
C ALA A 20 35.83 8.48 -56.62
N CYS A 21 35.04 7.45 -56.92
CA CYS A 21 34.02 6.89 -56.04
C CYS A 21 34.71 6.08 -54.93
N GLY A 22 34.58 6.52 -53.67
CA GLY A 22 35.11 5.81 -52.49
C GLY A 22 34.00 5.09 -51.72
N PRO A 23 34.31 4.00 -50.97
CA PRO A 23 33.30 3.15 -50.34
C PRO A 23 32.61 3.80 -49.14
N ILE A 24 31.33 3.48 -48.96
CA ILE A 24 30.47 3.93 -47.86
C ILE A 24 31.04 3.42 -46.53
N ARG A 25 31.42 4.35 -45.63
CA ARG A 25 31.84 4.01 -44.27
C ARG A 25 30.65 3.45 -43.51
N ARG A 26 30.70 2.17 -43.12
CA ARG A 26 29.74 1.59 -42.17
C ARG A 26 29.91 2.29 -40.82
N HIS A 27 28.89 3.04 -40.40
CA HIS A 27 28.82 3.59 -39.05
C HIS A 27 28.87 2.44 -38.04
N ARG A 28 29.83 2.49 -37.11
CA ARG A 28 29.89 1.57 -35.97
C ARG A 28 28.61 1.71 -35.16
N LEU A 29 27.84 0.63 -35.04
CA LEU A 29 26.77 0.51 -34.06
C LEU A 29 27.41 0.54 -32.67
N HIS A 30 27.13 1.61 -31.91
CA HIS A 30 27.42 1.64 -30.48
C HIS A 30 26.60 0.53 -29.79
N PRO A 31 27.20 -0.26 -28.88
CA PRO A 31 26.41 -1.18 -28.08
C PRO A 31 25.48 -0.34 -27.20
N ARG A 32 24.17 -0.44 -27.44
CA ARG A 32 23.17 0.07 -26.50
C ARG A 32 23.41 -0.64 -25.18
N ARG A 33 23.91 0.11 -24.18
CA ARG A 33 23.93 -0.36 -22.79
C ARG A 33 22.49 -0.73 -22.45
N ARG A 34 22.22 -2.03 -22.40
CA ARG A 34 20.97 -2.57 -21.88
C ARG A 34 20.95 -2.14 -20.41
N ALA A 35 20.24 -1.04 -20.13
CA ALA A 35 19.95 -0.66 -18.76
C ALA A 35 19.21 -1.86 -18.18
N LEU A 36 19.89 -2.59 -17.28
CA LEU A 36 19.23 -3.56 -16.43
C LEU A 36 18.19 -2.76 -15.65
N HIS A 37 16.94 -2.84 -16.08
CA HIS A 37 15.81 -2.41 -15.28
C HIS A 37 15.79 -3.32 -14.05
N ARG A 38 16.56 -2.92 -13.03
CA ARG A 38 16.47 -3.49 -11.70
C ARG A 38 15.13 -2.99 -11.17
N HIS A 39 14.07 -3.76 -11.42
CA HIS A 39 12.85 -3.65 -10.63
C HIS A 39 13.28 -3.90 -9.20
N ARG A 40 13.51 -2.82 -8.44
CA ARG A 40 13.50 -2.89 -6.98
C ARG A 40 12.16 -3.53 -6.67
N ARG A 41 12.16 -4.82 -6.30
CA ARG A 41 11.01 -5.45 -5.69
C ARG A 41 10.76 -4.67 -4.41
N ARG A 42 9.91 -3.64 -4.48
CA ARG A 42 9.20 -3.18 -3.30
C ARG A 42 8.48 -4.43 -2.81
N ALA A 43 8.81 -4.93 -1.62
CA ALA A 43 8.09 -6.05 -1.04
C ALA A 43 6.61 -5.68 -1.09
N ARG A 44 5.82 -6.51 -1.78
CA ARG A 44 4.40 -6.24 -2.00
C ARG A 44 3.73 -6.11 -0.64
N THR A 45 2.73 -5.25 -0.55
CA THR A 45 1.90 -5.09 0.65
C THR A 45 1.36 -6.43 1.16
N GLU A 46 1.15 -7.41 0.27
CA GLU A 46 0.70 -8.77 0.61
C GLU A 46 1.69 -9.56 1.49
N ASP A 47 3.00 -9.29 1.38
CA ASP A 47 4.05 -10.06 2.08
C ASP A 47 4.22 -9.60 3.55
N ARG A 48 3.49 -8.55 3.95
CA ARG A 48 3.55 -7.96 5.30
C ARG A 48 2.21 -7.90 6.01
N LEU A 49 1.10 -8.17 5.33
CA LEU A 49 -0.24 -8.05 5.91
C LEU A 49 -0.39 -9.05 7.08
N PRO A 50 -0.78 -8.61 8.28
CA PRO A 50 -1.08 -9.55 9.36
C PRO A 50 -2.22 -10.48 8.93
N PRO A 51 -2.28 -11.73 9.45
CA PRO A 51 -3.45 -12.57 9.24
C PRO A 51 -4.70 -11.77 9.63
N ALA A 52 -5.80 -11.97 8.89
CA ALA A 52 -7.09 -11.32 9.16
C ALA A 52 -7.65 -11.81 10.51
N SER A 53 -7.12 -11.28 11.60
CA SER A 53 -7.58 -11.49 12.95
C SER A 53 -8.92 -10.77 13.14
N GLY A 54 -9.81 -11.34 13.95
CA GLY A 54 -11.10 -10.71 14.30
C GLY A 54 -12.24 -10.91 13.30
N LEU A 55 -12.09 -11.72 12.24
CA LEU A 55 -13.27 -12.14 11.49
C LEU A 55 -14.18 -13.02 12.35
N VAL A 56 -15.48 -12.72 12.35
CA VAL A 56 -16.47 -13.54 13.05
C VAL A 56 -16.77 -14.77 12.20
N ALA A 57 -16.69 -15.96 12.79
CA ALA A 57 -16.94 -17.21 12.07
C ALA A 57 -18.43 -17.34 11.69
N ALA A 58 -18.73 -18.03 10.59
CA ALA A 58 -20.10 -18.26 10.16
C ALA A 58 -20.96 -18.96 11.23
N ALA A 59 -20.39 -19.95 11.92
CA ALA A 59 -21.04 -20.63 13.03
C ALA A 59 -21.38 -19.69 14.21
N ASP A 60 -20.53 -18.68 14.46
CA ASP A 60 -20.81 -17.68 15.49
C ASP A 60 -21.97 -16.76 15.09
N MET A 61 -22.05 -16.39 13.82
CA MET A 61 -23.16 -15.59 13.29
C MET A 61 -24.48 -16.38 13.30
N GLU A 62 -24.44 -17.67 12.96
CA GLU A 62 -25.60 -18.55 13.05
C GLU A 62 -26.08 -18.68 14.49
N ALA A 63 -25.17 -18.97 15.44
CA ALA A 63 -25.50 -19.03 16.86
C ALA A 63 -26.06 -17.70 17.36
N LEU A 64 -25.49 -16.56 16.96
CA LEU A 64 -25.97 -15.24 17.32
C LEU A 64 -27.41 -15.00 16.80
N SER A 65 -27.73 -15.45 15.58
CA SER A 65 -29.04 -15.28 14.95
C SER A 65 -30.17 -16.01 15.69
N ALA A 66 -29.86 -17.03 16.48
CA ALA A 66 -30.81 -17.77 17.29
C ALA A 66 -31.11 -17.11 18.65
N LEU A 67 -30.27 -16.17 19.10
CA LEU A 67 -30.40 -15.54 20.42
C LEU A 67 -31.32 -14.31 20.40
N ARG A 68 -31.96 -14.02 21.53
CA ARG A 68 -32.79 -12.82 21.75
C ARG A 68 -32.49 -12.20 23.11
N GLY A 69 -32.83 -10.92 23.26
CA GLY A 69 -32.76 -10.20 24.53
C GLY A 69 -31.34 -10.19 25.14
N PRO A 70 -31.21 -10.27 26.48
CA PRO A 70 -29.91 -10.14 27.16
C PRO A 70 -28.84 -11.16 26.69
N ALA A 71 -29.25 -12.36 26.30
CA ALA A 71 -28.34 -13.38 25.78
C ALA A 71 -27.75 -12.98 24.43
N PHE A 72 -28.56 -12.37 23.55
CA PHE A 72 -28.08 -11.79 22.30
C PHE A 72 -27.07 -10.68 22.57
N ASP A 73 -27.41 -9.74 23.45
CA ASP A 73 -26.55 -8.58 23.75
C ASP A 73 -25.19 -9.00 24.30
N GLN A 74 -25.16 -10.03 25.15
CA GLN A 74 -23.92 -10.59 25.68
C GLN A 74 -23.07 -11.23 24.57
N ARG A 75 -23.66 -12.08 23.73
CA ARG A 75 -22.94 -12.74 22.64
C ARG A 75 -22.44 -11.73 21.61
N TYR A 76 -23.29 -10.79 21.22
CA TYR A 76 -22.97 -9.73 20.27
C TYR A 76 -21.75 -8.92 20.71
N ARG A 77 -21.74 -8.40 21.95
CA ARG A 77 -20.59 -7.63 22.45
C ARG A 77 -19.31 -8.46 22.56
N GLY A 78 -19.41 -9.74 22.91
CA GLY A 78 -18.26 -10.64 22.92
C GLY A 78 -17.63 -10.77 21.53
N LEU A 79 -18.46 -11.03 20.51
CA LEU A 79 -18.01 -11.15 19.12
C LEU A 79 -17.48 -9.82 18.57
N MET A 80 -18.16 -8.71 18.84
CA MET A 80 -17.72 -7.39 18.40
C MET A 80 -16.44 -6.91 19.10
N GLY A 81 -16.21 -7.31 20.36
CA GLY A 81 -14.94 -7.07 21.05
C GLY A 81 -13.76 -7.70 20.31
N ILE A 82 -13.88 -9.00 19.99
CA ILE A 82 -12.85 -9.74 19.24
C ILE A 82 -12.69 -9.18 17.82
N HIS A 83 -13.80 -8.82 17.17
CA HIS A 83 -13.79 -8.23 15.84
C HIS A 83 -13.00 -6.92 15.81
N HIS A 84 -13.26 -6.04 16.77
CA HIS A 84 -12.57 -4.76 16.88
C HIS A 84 -11.10 -4.92 17.24
N GLU A 85 -10.75 -5.87 18.12
CA GLU A 85 -9.35 -6.16 18.44
C GLU A 85 -8.57 -6.58 17.18
N GLY A 86 -9.17 -7.38 16.30
CA GLY A 86 -8.60 -7.71 15.01
C GLY A 86 -8.46 -6.51 14.07
N ALA A 87 -9.50 -5.69 13.98
CA ALA A 87 -9.48 -4.49 13.16
C ALA A 87 -8.49 -3.42 13.67
N LEU A 88 -8.20 -3.34 14.98
CA LEU A 88 -7.11 -2.50 15.50
C LEU A 88 -5.74 -2.92 14.96
N VAL A 89 -5.47 -4.22 14.83
CA VAL A 89 -4.22 -4.75 14.25
C VAL A 89 -4.11 -4.33 12.79
N MET A 90 -5.18 -4.51 12.01
CA MET A 90 -5.21 -4.14 10.59
C MET A 90 -5.09 -2.62 10.39
N ALA A 91 -5.80 -1.84 11.22
CA ALA A 91 -5.78 -0.39 11.14
C ALA A 91 -4.41 0.18 11.53
N ARG A 92 -3.73 -0.40 12.53
CA ARG A 92 -2.33 -0.05 12.84
C ARG A 92 -1.41 -0.30 11.65
N PHE A 93 -1.56 -1.44 11.00
CA PHE A 93 -0.74 -1.76 9.82
C PHE A 93 -1.00 -0.78 8.67
N ALA A 94 -2.27 -0.49 8.39
CA ALA A 94 -2.66 0.46 7.34
C ALA A 94 -2.19 1.89 7.65
N SER A 95 -2.23 2.33 8.91
CA SER A 95 -1.77 3.67 9.28
C SER A 95 -0.25 3.83 9.16
N GLU A 96 0.51 2.75 9.32
CA GLU A 96 1.98 2.73 9.20
C GLU A 96 2.47 2.57 7.76
N LEU A 97 1.76 1.80 6.92
CA LEU A 97 2.32 1.30 5.66
C LEU A 97 1.57 1.71 4.40
N ALA A 98 0.36 2.28 4.49
CA ALA A 98 -0.35 2.72 3.31
C ALA A 98 0.38 3.89 2.61
N GLU A 99 0.45 3.85 1.27
CA GLU A 99 1.11 4.90 0.49
C GLU A 99 0.34 6.23 0.53
N GLY A 100 -1.00 6.17 0.49
CA GLY A 100 -1.87 7.35 0.50
C GLY A 100 -2.12 7.92 1.89
N GLU A 101 -1.93 9.23 2.06
CA GLU A 101 -2.20 9.91 3.33
C GLU A 101 -3.65 9.77 3.78
N HIS A 102 -4.59 9.87 2.84
CA HIS A 102 -6.02 9.67 3.14
C HIS A 102 -6.29 8.31 3.79
N VAL A 103 -5.69 7.23 3.27
CA VAL A 103 -5.84 5.88 3.83
C VAL A 103 -5.24 5.80 5.24
N ARG A 104 -4.06 6.41 5.45
CA ARG A 104 -3.46 6.46 6.79
C ARG A 104 -4.34 7.22 7.78
N ASN A 105 -5.00 8.29 7.34
CA ASN A 105 -5.89 9.10 8.18
C ASN A 105 -7.13 8.31 8.59
N VAL A 106 -7.79 7.65 7.62
CA VAL A 106 -8.93 6.75 7.89
C VAL A 106 -8.52 5.63 8.85
N ALA A 107 -7.36 5.01 8.64
CA ALA A 107 -6.86 3.97 9.52
C ALA A 107 -6.67 4.45 10.97
N ARG A 108 -6.15 5.66 11.18
CA ARG A 108 -6.04 6.24 12.53
C ARG A 108 -7.40 6.53 13.16
N SER A 109 -8.38 6.99 12.38
CA SER A 109 -9.76 7.16 12.88
C SER A 109 -10.35 5.83 13.33
N ILE A 110 -10.19 4.76 12.54
CA ILE A 110 -10.62 3.41 12.91
C ILE A 110 -9.97 2.98 14.22
N GLN A 111 -8.66 3.20 14.39
CA GLN A 111 -7.96 2.87 15.64
C GLN A 111 -8.57 3.58 16.85
N LEU A 112 -8.86 4.88 16.73
CA LEU A 112 -9.44 5.68 17.82
C LEU A 112 -10.85 5.20 18.17
N GLU A 113 -11.71 5.07 17.15
CA GLU A 113 -13.13 4.78 17.33
C GLU A 113 -13.34 3.37 17.88
N GLN A 114 -12.64 2.37 17.32
CA GLN A 114 -12.81 0.99 17.76
C GLN A 114 -12.21 0.72 19.14
N ALA A 115 -11.11 1.40 19.51
CA ALA A 115 -10.61 1.34 20.88
C ALA A 115 -11.62 1.89 21.90
N ALA A 116 -12.30 2.99 21.55
CA ALA A 116 -13.36 3.54 22.39
C ALA A 116 -14.57 2.59 22.49
N GLU A 117 -14.94 1.93 21.40
CA GLU A 117 -16.03 0.94 21.40
C GLU A 117 -15.70 -0.30 22.21
N ILE A 118 -14.47 -0.81 22.16
CA ILE A 118 -14.01 -1.90 23.04
C ILE A 118 -14.17 -1.50 24.51
N ALA A 119 -13.76 -0.28 24.88
CA ALA A 119 -13.89 0.20 26.26
C ALA A 119 -15.37 0.27 26.69
N ARG A 120 -16.26 0.78 25.84
CA ARG A 120 -17.71 0.81 26.11
C ARG A 120 -18.28 -0.59 26.26
N MET A 121 -17.93 -1.53 25.37
CA MET A 121 -18.42 -2.91 25.47
C MET A 121 -17.96 -3.61 26.75
N LYS A 122 -16.72 -3.37 27.20
CA LYS A 122 -16.21 -3.89 28.48
C LYS A 122 -17.00 -3.33 29.67
N LEU A 123 -17.29 -2.03 29.67
CA LEU A 123 -18.11 -1.39 30.70
C LEU A 123 -19.53 -1.97 30.75
N MET A 124 -20.19 -2.13 29.59
CA MET A 124 -21.54 -2.69 29.50
C MET A 124 -21.59 -4.14 30.01
N SER A 125 -20.60 -4.95 29.67
CA SER A 125 -20.53 -6.35 30.13
C SER A 125 -20.28 -6.43 31.63
N ALA A 126 -19.45 -5.56 32.20
CA ALA A 126 -19.27 -5.47 33.65
C ALA A 126 -20.55 -5.03 34.38
N ALA A 127 -21.27 -4.05 33.84
CA ALA A 127 -22.54 -3.58 34.39
C ALA A 127 -23.60 -4.69 34.42
N LEU A 128 -23.69 -5.51 33.36
CA LEU A 128 -24.61 -6.66 33.32
C LEU A 128 -24.24 -7.74 34.34
N ALA A 129 -22.95 -8.02 34.51
CA ALA A 129 -22.50 -8.97 35.53
C ALA A 129 -22.86 -8.49 36.95
N ALA A 130 -22.68 -7.19 37.22
CA ALA A 130 -23.07 -6.59 38.50
C ALA A 130 -24.60 -6.66 38.73
N ALA A 131 -25.40 -6.37 37.70
CA ALA A 131 -26.85 -6.46 37.78
C ALA A 131 -27.34 -7.90 38.07
N ALA A 132 -26.77 -8.90 37.39
CA ALA A 132 -27.11 -10.31 37.61
C ALA A 132 -26.83 -10.76 39.05
N LEU A 133 -25.69 -10.36 39.63
CA LEU A 133 -25.34 -10.65 41.02
C LEU A 133 -26.26 -9.95 42.04
N ALA A 134 -26.78 -8.77 41.69
CA ALA A 134 -27.71 -8.03 42.54
C ALA A 134 -29.11 -8.65 42.54
N THR A 135 -29.56 -9.23 41.42
CA THR A 135 -30.88 -9.90 41.30
C THR A 135 -30.89 -11.29 41.94
N SER A 136 -29.73 -11.92 42.16
CA SER A 136 -29.63 -13.24 42.79
C SER A 136 -29.49 -13.20 44.33
N ARG A 137 -29.74 -12.06 44.96
CA ARG A 137 -29.73 -11.85 46.43
C ARG A 137 -31.13 -11.50 46.90
#